data_AF-A0A5J5IWH4-F1
#
_entry.id   AF-A0A5J5IWH4-F1
#
_cell.length_a   1.000
_cell.length_b   1.000
_cell.length_c   1.000
_cell.angle_alpha   90.00
_cell.angle_beta   90.00
_cell.angle_gamma   90.00
#
_symmetry.space_group_name_H-M   'P 1'
#
loop_
_entity.id
_entity.type
_entity.pdbx_description
1 polymer ?
#
loop_
_entity_poly.entity_id
_entity_poly.type
_entity_poly.pdbx_seq_one_letter_code
_entity_poly.pdbx_strand_id
1 'polypeptide(L)'
;MADDPREAAARYRLDKEARDTGGEPEVEASAPPSRGFSELERAAYVETTIQQAIRRGEFDNLPGAGKPLIGLGASHDPDWWIRRKIETEGLTGLGPPALLLRTEHAQLDARLDDLRTEDEVRDYLEDFNARVIEARRQLLGGPPVVTPTVDVDERTGEWRARRDAARRTAPQATAPQQSGWWARMWRASREAPGSVDRGDAEPA
;
A
#
# COMPACT_ATOMS: atom_id res chain seq x y z
N MET A 1 -35.28 3.36 -5.32
CA MET A 1 -36.21 4.33 -5.93
C MET A 1 -36.81 5.12 -4.78
N ALA A 2 -36.72 6.45 -4.80
CA ALA A 2 -37.24 7.32 -3.74
C ALA A 2 -38.72 7.60 -4.01
N ASP A 3 -39.58 7.39 -3.01
CA ASP A 3 -41.01 7.71 -3.09
C ASP A 3 -41.22 9.19 -3.39
N ASP A 4 -42.03 9.53 -4.40
CA ASP A 4 -42.34 10.92 -4.76
C ASP A 4 -43.21 11.56 -3.65
N PRO A 5 -42.79 12.68 -3.05
CA PRO A 5 -43.56 13.36 -2.00
C PRO A 5 -44.96 13.81 -2.43
N ARG A 6 -45.21 14.01 -3.73
CA ARG A 6 -46.54 14.38 -4.26
C ARG A 6 -47.53 13.22 -4.19
N GLU A 7 -47.07 12.00 -4.45
CA GLU A 7 -47.90 10.80 -4.34
C GLU A 7 -48.28 10.51 -2.89
N ALA A 8 -47.33 10.67 -1.96
CA ALA A 8 -47.58 10.54 -0.52
C ALA A 8 -48.65 11.55 -0.03
N ALA A 9 -48.56 12.81 -0.48
CA ALA A 9 -49.52 13.86 -0.13
C ALA A 9 -50.92 13.65 -0.75
N ALA A 10 -51.00 12.94 -1.90
CA ALA A 10 -52.27 12.57 -2.52
C ALA A 10 -52.94 11.41 -1.77
N ARG A 11 -52.17 10.36 -1.41
CA ARG A 11 -52.65 9.23 -0.60
C ARG A 11 -53.19 9.69 0.76
N TYR A 12 -52.48 10.60 1.43
CA TYR A 12 -52.93 11.13 2.72
C TYR A 12 -54.27 11.89 2.63
N ARG A 13 -54.49 12.65 1.55
CA ARG A 13 -55.76 13.37 1.36
C ARG A 13 -56.94 12.43 1.12
N LEU A 14 -56.75 11.42 0.28
CA LEU A 14 -57.76 10.39 0.02
C LEU A 14 -58.10 9.59 1.29
N ASP A 15 -57.07 9.18 2.05
CA ASP A 15 -57.24 8.46 3.32
C ASP A 15 -57.97 9.31 4.37
N LYS A 16 -57.73 10.63 4.39
CA LYS A 16 -58.44 11.56 5.28
C LYS A 16 -59.91 11.73 4.87
N GLU A 17 -60.20 11.92 3.59
CA GLU A 17 -61.58 12.04 3.08
C GLU A 17 -62.40 10.76 3.29
N ALA A 18 -61.77 9.58 3.16
CA ALA A 18 -62.40 8.29 3.44
C ALA A 18 -62.82 8.19 4.92
N ARG A 19 -61.93 8.57 5.86
CA ARG A 19 -62.24 8.60 7.30
C ARG A 19 -63.33 9.59 7.66
N ASP A 20 -63.32 10.78 7.06
CA ASP A 20 -64.33 11.82 7.32
C ASP A 20 -65.73 11.42 6.81
N THR A 21 -65.81 10.56 5.79
CA THR A 21 -67.08 10.05 5.22
C THR A 21 -67.53 8.74 5.88
N GLY A 22 -66.81 8.25 6.90
CA GLY A 22 -67.13 7.02 7.62
C GLY A 22 -66.78 5.72 6.88
N GLY A 23 -65.99 5.79 5.81
CA GLY A 23 -65.42 4.61 5.14
C GLY A 23 -64.17 4.13 5.87
N GLU A 24 -64.02 2.82 6.07
CA GLU A 24 -62.75 2.27 6.54
C GLU A 24 -61.67 2.49 5.48
N PRO A 25 -60.45 2.89 5.88
CA PRO A 25 -59.37 3.04 4.92
C PRO A 25 -59.07 1.67 4.32
N GLU A 26 -59.23 1.55 3.01
CA GLU A 26 -58.79 0.36 2.29
C GLU A 26 -57.28 0.27 2.48
N VAL A 27 -56.84 -0.65 3.36
CA VAL A 27 -55.44 -1.04 3.50
C VAL A 27 -55.09 -1.73 2.19
N GLU A 28 -54.81 -0.91 1.18
CA GLU A 28 -54.22 -1.35 -0.08
C GLU A 28 -52.99 -2.13 0.34
N ALA A 29 -53.07 -3.45 0.17
CA ALA A 29 -52.08 -4.39 0.66
C ALA A 29 -50.72 -3.91 0.18
N SER A 30 -49.95 -3.34 1.10
CA SER A 30 -48.60 -2.84 0.86
C SER A 30 -47.91 -3.87 -0.01
N ALA A 31 -47.52 -3.46 -1.22
CA ALA A 31 -46.89 -4.34 -2.20
C ALA A 31 -45.87 -5.19 -1.44
N PRO A 32 -45.95 -6.54 -1.52
CA PRO A 32 -45.18 -7.41 -0.64
C PRO A 32 -43.72 -6.96 -0.71
N PRO A 33 -43.04 -6.78 0.44
CA PRO A 33 -41.68 -6.27 0.43
C PRO A 33 -40.89 -7.13 -0.54
N SER A 34 -40.15 -6.49 -1.46
CA SER A 34 -39.37 -7.20 -2.47
C SER A 34 -38.59 -8.30 -1.77
N ARG A 35 -39.04 -9.55 -1.88
CA ARG A 35 -38.34 -10.66 -1.25
C ARG A 35 -37.00 -10.69 -1.95
N GLY A 36 -35.94 -10.30 -1.25
CA GLY A 36 -34.59 -10.57 -1.72
C GLY A 36 -34.51 -12.06 -2.02
N PHE A 37 -33.82 -12.43 -3.11
CA PHE A 37 -33.71 -13.82 -3.54
C PHE A 37 -33.45 -14.73 -2.35
N SER A 38 -34.31 -15.74 -2.18
CA SER A 38 -34.12 -16.82 -1.22
C SER A 38 -32.80 -17.54 -1.51
N GLU A 39 -32.25 -18.23 -0.51
CA GLU A 39 -31.02 -19.01 -0.70
C GLU A 39 -31.17 -20.05 -1.81
N LEU A 40 -32.37 -20.65 -1.93
CA LEU A 40 -32.69 -21.61 -2.99
C LEU A 40 -32.67 -20.96 -4.38
N GLU A 41 -33.24 -19.76 -4.53
CA GLU A 41 -33.20 -19.03 -5.80
C GLU A 41 -31.78 -18.61 -6.17
N ARG A 42 -30.95 -18.21 -5.19
CA ARG A 42 -29.54 -17.89 -5.42
C ARG A 42 -28.76 -19.12 -5.86
N ALA A 43 -28.94 -20.26 -5.19
CA ALA A 43 -28.28 -21.50 -5.56
C ALA A 43 -28.68 -21.94 -6.98
N ALA A 44 -29.97 -21.86 -7.33
CA ALA A 44 -30.46 -22.19 -8.65
C ALA A 44 -29.89 -21.27 -9.75
N TYR A 45 -29.79 -19.96 -9.46
CA TYR A 45 -29.17 -19.01 -10.38
C TYR A 45 -27.68 -19.30 -10.57
N VAL A 46 -26.94 -19.54 -9.47
CA VAL A 46 -25.51 -19.87 -9.51
C VAL A 46 -25.27 -21.15 -10.30
N GLU A 47 -26.03 -22.22 -10.03
CA GLU A 47 -25.94 -23.48 -10.76
C GLU A 47 -26.21 -23.28 -12.26
N THR A 48 -27.27 -22.55 -12.61
CA THR A 48 -27.60 -22.26 -14.02
C THR A 48 -26.47 -21.51 -14.71
N THR A 49 -25.84 -20.56 -14.01
CA THR A 49 -24.71 -19.78 -14.53
C THR A 49 -23.49 -20.68 -14.75
N ILE A 50 -23.16 -21.55 -13.79
CA ILE A 50 -22.05 -22.53 -13.89
C ILE A 50 -22.28 -23.44 -15.10
N GLN A 51 -23.48 -24.00 -15.25
CA GLN A 51 -23.83 -24.89 -16.37
C GLN A 51 -23.74 -24.19 -17.73
N GLN A 52 -24.11 -22.91 -17.81
CA GLN A 52 -23.94 -22.13 -19.03
C GLN A 52 -22.46 -21.90 -19.37
N ALA A 53 -21.63 -21.58 -18.37
CA ALA A 53 -20.18 -21.40 -18.55
C ALA A 53 -19.49 -22.72 -18.97
N ILE A 54 -19.88 -23.85 -18.38
CA ILE A 54 -19.42 -25.19 -18.80
C ILE A 54 -19.77 -25.45 -20.27
N ARG A 55 -21.03 -25.21 -20.69
CA ARG A 55 -21.44 -25.42 -22.09
C ARG A 55 -20.71 -24.54 -23.09
N ARG A 56 -20.28 -23.34 -22.67
CA ARG A 56 -19.48 -22.43 -23.49
C ARG A 56 -18.00 -22.81 -23.55
N GLY A 57 -17.57 -23.81 -22.78
CA GLY A 57 -16.17 -24.19 -22.67
C GLY A 57 -15.32 -23.17 -21.93
N GLU A 58 -15.91 -22.31 -21.09
CA GLU A 58 -15.14 -21.32 -20.31
C GLU A 58 -14.20 -21.99 -19.29
N PHE A 59 -14.43 -23.26 -18.97
CA PHE A 59 -13.56 -24.10 -18.13
C PHE A 59 -12.60 -24.99 -18.93
N ASP A 60 -12.63 -24.95 -20.27
CA ASP A 60 -11.71 -25.71 -21.10
C ASP A 60 -10.35 -25.00 -21.22
N ASN A 61 -9.26 -25.76 -21.29
CA ASN A 61 -7.89 -25.24 -21.45
C ASN A 61 -7.44 -24.22 -20.38
N LEU A 62 -7.97 -24.33 -19.15
CA LEU A 62 -7.52 -23.48 -18.06
C LEU A 62 -6.01 -23.60 -17.82
N PRO A 63 -5.33 -22.51 -17.43
CA PRO A 63 -3.93 -22.57 -17.02
C PRO A 63 -3.73 -23.60 -15.90
N GLY A 64 -3.05 -24.72 -16.22
CA GLY A 64 -2.84 -25.81 -15.27
C GLY A 64 -3.78 -27.01 -15.43
N ALA A 65 -4.75 -26.96 -16.35
CA ALA A 65 -5.61 -28.11 -16.66
C ALA A 65 -4.76 -29.32 -17.09
N GLY A 66 -4.98 -30.46 -16.43
CA GLY A 66 -4.24 -31.72 -16.69
C GLY A 66 -2.78 -31.73 -16.22
N LYS A 67 -2.23 -30.62 -15.72
CA LYS A 67 -0.89 -30.59 -15.12
C LYS A 67 -0.95 -31.10 -13.70
N PRO A 68 0.05 -31.86 -13.22
CA PRO A 68 0.13 -32.23 -11.82
C PRO A 68 0.19 -30.97 -10.96
N LEU A 69 -0.50 -30.99 -9.82
CA LEU A 69 -0.41 -29.92 -8.83
C LEU A 69 1.04 -29.87 -8.33
N ILE A 70 1.73 -28.76 -8.61
CA ILE A 70 3.11 -28.56 -8.18
C ILE A 70 3.13 -28.56 -6.64
N GLY A 71 3.93 -29.44 -6.04
CA GLY A 71 4.10 -29.54 -4.58
C GLY A 71 3.14 -30.49 -3.86
N LEU A 72 2.17 -31.11 -4.54
CA LEU A 72 1.36 -32.21 -3.98
C LEU A 72 1.89 -33.56 -4.49
N GLY A 73 2.60 -34.32 -3.66
CA GLY A 73 2.95 -35.71 -4.02
C GLY A 73 4.00 -36.42 -3.19
N ALA A 74 4.92 -35.70 -2.54
CA ALA A 74 6.05 -36.34 -1.84
C ALA A 74 5.87 -36.45 -0.31
N SER A 75 5.06 -35.58 0.29
CA SER A 75 4.79 -35.57 1.74
C SER A 75 3.43 -34.96 2.01
N HIS A 76 2.63 -35.58 2.88
CA HIS A 76 1.37 -35.01 3.35
C HIS A 76 1.69 -33.91 4.36
N ASP A 77 1.83 -32.69 3.87
CA ASP A 77 1.89 -31.52 4.73
C ASP A 77 0.48 -30.93 4.89
N PRO A 78 -0.12 -30.92 6.09
CA PRO A 78 -1.41 -30.25 6.30
C PRO A 78 -1.33 -28.73 6.06
N ASP A 79 -0.14 -28.13 6.19
CA ASP A 79 0.09 -26.69 6.10
C ASP A 79 0.56 -26.23 4.69
N TRP A 80 0.43 -27.09 3.68
CA TRP A 80 0.96 -26.84 2.33
C TRP A 80 0.41 -25.57 1.70
N TRP A 81 -0.86 -25.27 1.97
CA TRP A 81 -1.54 -24.09 1.46
C TRP A 81 -1.10 -22.81 2.21
N ILE A 82 -0.77 -22.92 3.51
CA ILE A 82 -0.25 -21.81 4.31
C ILE A 82 1.12 -21.42 3.78
N ARG A 83 2.02 -22.40 3.57
CA ARG A 83 3.34 -22.16 2.98
C ARG A 83 3.24 -21.50 1.61
N ARG A 84 2.40 -22.05 0.74
CA ARG A 84 2.15 -21.47 -0.59
C ARG A 84 1.60 -20.05 -0.51
N LYS A 85 0.73 -19.75 0.44
CA LYS A 85 0.16 -18.40 0.61
C LYS A 85 1.19 -17.41 1.14
N ILE A 86 1.99 -17.81 2.13
CA ILE A 86 3.12 -17.02 2.64
C ILE A 86 4.09 -16.67 1.50
N GLU A 87 4.45 -17.65 0.66
CA GLU A 87 5.33 -17.45 -0.49
C GLU A 87 4.69 -16.53 -1.55
N THR A 88 3.42 -16.76 -1.89
CA THR A 88 2.72 -15.98 -2.92
C THR A 88 2.55 -14.50 -2.52
N GLU A 89 2.28 -14.24 -1.25
CA GLU A 89 2.06 -12.89 -0.72
C GLU A 89 3.36 -12.25 -0.20
N GLY A 90 4.49 -12.98 -0.22
CA GLY A 90 5.76 -12.50 0.31
C GLY A 90 5.72 -12.13 1.80
N LEU A 91 4.94 -12.86 2.61
CA LEU A 91 4.78 -12.52 4.02
C LEU A 91 6.08 -12.76 4.79
N THR A 92 6.66 -11.71 5.34
CA THR A 92 7.85 -11.75 6.20
C THR A 92 7.50 -11.48 7.66
N GLY A 93 8.39 -11.83 8.59
CA GLY A 93 8.18 -11.53 10.02
C GLY A 93 7.23 -12.49 10.72
N LEU A 94 6.82 -13.57 10.06
CA LEU A 94 5.97 -14.62 10.62
C LEU A 94 6.85 -15.69 11.26
N GLY A 95 7.06 -15.61 12.57
CA GLY A 95 7.79 -16.63 13.29
C GLY A 95 8.00 -16.33 14.78
N PRO A 96 8.46 -17.33 15.55
CA PRO A 96 8.87 -17.11 16.94
C PRO A 96 9.94 -16.01 17.03
N PRO A 97 9.91 -15.15 18.08
CA PRO A 97 10.86 -14.06 18.24
C PRO A 97 12.33 -14.50 18.12
N ALA A 98 12.68 -15.68 18.62
CA ALA A 98 14.04 -16.23 18.53
C ALA A 98 14.55 -16.36 17.08
N LEU A 99 13.69 -16.81 16.15
CA LEU A 99 14.05 -16.98 14.73
C LEU A 99 14.05 -15.63 14.00
N LEU A 100 13.12 -14.75 14.34
CA LEU A 100 13.05 -13.41 13.77
C LEU A 100 14.31 -12.60 14.11
N LEU A 101 14.70 -12.58 15.38
CA LEU A 101 15.90 -11.89 15.84
C LEU A 101 17.17 -12.44 15.20
N ARG A 102 17.25 -13.76 14.96
CA ARG A 102 18.39 -14.36 14.24
C ARG A 102 18.45 -13.90 12.79
N THR A 103 17.31 -13.81 12.13
CA THR A 103 17.21 -13.33 10.75
C THR A 103 17.56 -11.85 10.66
N GLU A 104 17.06 -11.05 11.59
CA GLU A 104 17.37 -9.63 11.68
C GLU A 104 18.85 -9.38 11.96
N HIS A 105 19.46 -10.12 12.91
CA HIS A 105 20.89 -10.05 13.17
C HIS A 105 21.73 -10.38 11.93
N ALA A 106 21.31 -11.36 11.12
CA ALA A 106 22.00 -11.70 9.87
C ALA A 106 21.86 -10.62 8.78
N GLN A 107 20.82 -9.79 8.85
CA GLN A 107 20.54 -8.69 7.92
C GLN A 107 20.96 -7.32 8.47
N LEU A 108 21.54 -7.28 9.68
CA LEU A 108 21.80 -6.05 10.42
C LEU A 108 22.63 -5.05 9.61
N ASP A 109 23.76 -5.50 9.04
CA ASP A 109 24.66 -4.60 8.31
C ASP A 109 24.00 -3.94 7.09
N ALA A 110 23.15 -4.68 6.38
CA ALA A 110 22.39 -4.18 5.24
C ALA A 110 21.31 -3.18 5.69
N ARG A 111 20.63 -3.46 6.81
CA ARG A 111 19.66 -2.53 7.41
C ARG A 111 20.32 -1.23 7.86
N LEU A 112 21.51 -1.30 8.45
CA LEU A 112 22.25 -0.11 8.87
C LEU A 112 22.69 0.75 7.67
N ASP A 113 23.01 0.13 6.52
CA ASP A 113 23.38 0.86 5.30
C ASP A 113 22.26 1.73 4.73
N ASP A 114 20.99 1.33 4.96
CA ASP A 114 19.81 2.08 4.54
C ASP A 114 19.54 3.31 5.43
N LEU A 115 20.06 3.33 6.66
CA LEU A 115 19.89 4.43 7.61
C LEU A 115 20.80 5.61 7.24
N ARG A 116 20.30 6.83 7.51
CA ARG A 116 20.94 8.06 7.03
C ARG A 116 21.73 8.77 8.10
N THR A 117 21.29 8.67 9.36
CA THR A 117 21.88 9.39 10.49
C THR A 117 22.47 8.43 11.51
N GLU A 118 23.45 8.92 12.27
CA GLU A 118 24.04 8.16 13.37
C GLU A 118 23.02 7.89 14.48
N ASP A 119 22.14 8.84 14.77
CA ASP A 119 21.12 8.69 15.80
C ASP A 119 20.11 7.59 15.42
N GLU A 120 19.68 7.53 14.16
CA GLU A 120 18.84 6.42 13.65
C GLU A 120 19.52 5.05 13.82
N VAL A 121 20.83 4.97 13.57
CA VAL A 121 21.61 3.74 13.73
C VAL A 121 21.68 3.34 15.20
N ARG A 122 21.96 4.30 16.09
CA ARG A 122 22.01 4.07 17.53
C ARG A 122 20.67 3.60 18.07
N ASP A 123 19.59 4.31 17.76
CA ASP A 123 18.23 3.97 18.18
C ASP A 123 17.83 2.56 17.72
N TYR A 124 18.15 2.21 16.47
CA TYR A 124 17.85 0.88 15.93
C TYR A 124 18.63 -0.23 16.63
N LEU A 125 19.92 -0.03 16.91
CA LEU A 125 20.76 -1.00 17.61
C LEU A 125 20.33 -1.18 19.07
N GLU A 126 19.94 -0.09 19.74
CA GLU A 126 19.41 -0.12 21.10
C GLU A 126 18.07 -0.86 21.18
N ASP A 127 17.15 -0.59 20.25
CA ASP A 127 15.88 -1.33 20.13
C ASP A 127 16.11 -2.82 19.85
N PHE A 128 17.02 -3.15 18.93
CA PHE A 128 17.39 -4.53 18.63
C PHE A 128 17.90 -5.24 19.89
N ASN A 129 18.82 -4.62 20.63
CA ASN A 129 19.36 -5.17 21.88
C ASN A 129 18.26 -5.33 22.94
N ALA A 130 17.35 -4.36 23.08
CA ALA A 130 16.22 -4.44 24.00
C ALA A 130 15.31 -5.63 23.66
N ARG A 131 14.98 -5.84 22.38
CA ARG A 131 14.19 -6.99 21.92
C ARG A 131 14.89 -8.33 22.12
N VAL A 132 16.22 -8.40 21.93
CA VAL A 132 17.01 -9.61 22.25
C VAL A 132 16.95 -9.93 23.75
N ILE A 133 17.11 -8.92 24.59
CA ILE A 133 17.05 -9.08 26.05
C ILE A 133 15.65 -9.51 26.49
N GLU A 134 14.60 -8.87 25.96
CA GLU A 134 13.23 -9.21 26.30
C GLU A 134 12.87 -10.63 25.86
N ALA A 135 13.23 -11.01 24.63
CA ALA A 135 13.01 -12.36 24.13
C ALA A 135 13.71 -13.43 25.00
N ARG A 136 14.89 -13.13 25.58
CA ARG A 136 15.57 -14.00 26.55
C ARG A 136 14.85 -14.04 27.90
N ARG A 137 14.23 -12.95 28.33
CA ARG A 137 13.50 -12.82 29.61
C ARG A 137 12.11 -13.45 29.58
N GLN A 138 11.50 -13.52 28.40
CA GLN A 138 10.09 -13.90 28.26
C GLN A 138 9.75 -15.28 28.85
N LEU A 139 10.72 -16.21 29.00
CA LEU A 139 10.56 -17.54 29.64
C LEU A 139 9.34 -18.36 29.16
N LEU A 140 8.73 -18.03 28.02
CA LEU A 140 7.48 -18.63 27.51
C LEU A 140 7.61 -20.07 27.00
N GLY A 141 8.76 -20.72 27.23
CA GLY A 141 9.09 -21.99 26.61
C GLY A 141 9.33 -21.87 25.11
N GLY A 142 10.15 -22.75 24.56
CA GLY A 142 10.54 -22.75 23.15
C GLY A 142 12.06 -22.80 22.97
N PRO A 143 12.53 -22.87 21.70
CA PRO A 143 13.97 -22.88 21.41
C PRO A 143 14.67 -21.66 22.01
N PRO A 144 15.85 -21.84 22.62
CA PRO A 144 16.54 -20.74 23.29
C PRO A 144 16.91 -19.62 22.31
N VAL A 145 16.81 -18.37 22.79
CA VAL A 145 17.26 -17.19 22.03
C VAL A 145 18.79 -17.14 22.08
N VAL A 146 19.43 -17.66 21.02
CA VAL A 146 20.90 -17.70 20.88
C VAL A 146 21.48 -16.45 20.21
N THR A 147 20.64 -15.54 19.70
CA THR A 147 21.09 -14.31 19.04
C THR A 147 21.84 -13.42 20.03
N PRO A 148 23.09 -12.99 19.74
CA PRO A 148 23.86 -12.12 20.61
C PRO A 148 23.34 -10.67 20.56
N THR A 149 23.59 -9.91 21.62
CA THR A 149 23.51 -8.45 21.60
C THR A 149 24.74 -7.88 20.89
N VAL A 150 24.60 -6.70 20.31
CA VAL A 150 25.67 -6.01 19.59
C VAL A 150 26.16 -4.81 20.37
N ASP A 151 27.45 -4.50 20.26
CA ASP A 151 28.01 -3.26 20.81
C ASP A 151 27.62 -2.09 19.92
N VAL A 152 26.89 -1.13 20.50
CA VAL A 152 26.29 -0.02 19.75
C VAL A 152 27.37 0.93 19.22
N ASP A 153 28.40 1.20 20.03
CA ASP A 153 29.46 2.14 19.67
C ASP A 153 30.38 1.55 18.59
N GLU A 154 30.71 0.27 18.72
CA GLU A 154 31.50 -0.46 17.73
C GLU A 154 30.79 -0.46 16.36
N ARG A 155 29.51 -0.87 16.33
CA ARG A 155 28.73 -0.96 15.09
C ARG A 155 28.48 0.40 14.44
N THR A 156 28.23 1.42 15.26
CA THR A 156 28.10 2.80 14.78
C THR A 156 29.42 3.29 14.16
N GLY A 157 30.55 2.94 14.75
CA GLY A 157 31.88 3.22 14.20
C GLY A 157 32.12 2.55 12.85
N GLU A 158 31.78 1.27 12.71
CA GLU A 158 31.87 0.53 11.44
C GLU A 158 30.98 1.15 10.35
N TRP A 159 29.75 1.53 10.70
CA TRP A 159 28.83 2.22 9.79
C TRP A 159 29.40 3.56 9.31
N ARG A 160 29.92 4.40 10.22
CA ARG A 160 30.58 5.67 9.85
C ARG A 160 31.75 5.44 8.91
N ALA A 161 32.61 4.46 9.22
CA ALA A 161 33.77 4.13 8.41
C ALA A 161 33.37 3.73 6.98
N ARG A 162 32.32 2.90 6.83
CA ARG A 162 31.75 2.52 5.52
C ARG A 162 31.25 3.73 4.75
N ARG A 163 30.48 4.62 5.39
CA ARG A 163 29.96 5.84 4.74
C ARG A 163 31.08 6.80 4.31
N ASP A 164 32.10 6.97 5.12
CA ASP A 164 33.23 7.85 4.79
C ASP A 164 34.12 7.24 3.71
N ALA A 165 34.24 5.92 3.63
CA ALA A 165 34.86 5.24 2.49
C ALA A 165 34.06 5.50 1.20
N ALA A 166 32.73 5.31 1.23
CA ALA A 166 31.86 5.56 0.08
C ALA A 166 31.89 7.02 -0.40
N ARG A 167 31.95 7.97 0.54
CA ARG A 167 32.07 9.41 0.23
C ARG A 167 33.39 9.75 -0.46
N ARG A 168 34.48 9.08 -0.09
CA ARG A 168 35.82 9.28 -0.69
C ARG A 168 35.95 8.66 -2.07
N THR A 169 35.25 7.55 -2.33
CA THR A 169 35.25 6.89 -3.64
C THR A 169 34.20 7.44 -4.61
N ALA A 170 33.20 8.18 -4.12
CA ALA A 170 32.28 8.91 -4.98
C ALA A 170 33.07 9.92 -5.85
N PRO A 171 32.96 9.87 -7.19
CA PRO A 171 33.57 10.87 -8.03
C PRO A 171 33.02 12.24 -7.61
N GLN A 172 33.91 13.18 -7.31
CA GLN A 172 33.52 14.56 -7.05
C GLN A 172 32.69 15.01 -8.24
N ALA A 173 31.38 15.15 -8.03
CA ALA A 173 30.49 15.69 -9.04
C ALA A 173 31.06 17.06 -9.41
N THR A 174 31.67 17.14 -10.58
CA THR A 174 32.13 18.38 -11.19
C THR A 174 30.98 19.36 -11.05
N ALA A 175 31.20 20.42 -10.25
CA ALA A 175 30.21 21.46 -10.06
C ALA A 175 29.67 21.86 -11.44
N PRO A 176 28.34 21.99 -11.63
CA PRO A 176 27.80 22.41 -12.91
C PRO A 176 28.45 23.75 -13.22
N GLN A 177 29.28 23.75 -14.26
CA GLN A 177 29.96 24.93 -14.75
C GLN A 177 28.84 25.84 -15.24
N GLN A 178 28.37 26.73 -14.35
CA GLN A 178 27.28 27.65 -14.65
C GLN A 178 27.73 28.44 -15.87
N SER A 179 27.10 28.13 -17.01
CA SER A 179 27.51 28.62 -18.30
C SER A 179 27.46 30.15 -18.26
N GLY A 180 28.64 30.77 -18.35
CA GLY A 180 28.84 32.22 -18.35
C GLY A 180 28.14 32.96 -19.50
N TRP A 181 27.41 32.23 -20.35
CA TRP A 181 26.41 32.76 -21.27
C TRP A 181 25.46 33.70 -20.55
N TRP A 182 24.77 33.26 -19.49
CA TRP A 182 23.68 34.04 -18.90
C TRP A 182 24.19 35.31 -18.20
N ALA A 183 25.34 35.23 -17.54
CA ALA A 183 25.98 36.38 -16.90
C ALA A 183 26.50 37.45 -17.91
N ARG A 184 26.86 37.04 -19.13
CA ARG A 184 27.24 37.98 -20.22
C ARG A 184 26.03 38.62 -20.87
N MET A 185 24.94 37.87 -21.04
CA MET A 185 23.71 38.40 -21.62
C MET A 185 23.05 39.48 -20.73
N TRP A 186 23.10 39.29 -19.41
CA TRP A 186 22.59 40.29 -18.44
C TRP A 186 23.46 41.55 -18.31
N ARG A 187 24.74 41.48 -18.69
CA ARG A 187 25.63 42.65 -18.70
C ARG A 187 25.46 43.48 -19.98
N ALA A 188 25.22 42.82 -21.11
CA ALA A 188 24.93 43.48 -22.39
C ALA A 188 23.61 44.28 -22.38
N SER A 189 22.60 43.87 -21.61
CA SER A 189 21.33 44.61 -21.50
C SER A 189 21.38 45.85 -20.59
N ARG A 190 22.52 46.15 -19.92
CA ARG A 190 22.70 47.43 -19.17
C ARG A 190 23.51 48.47 -19.94
N GLU A 191 24.11 48.10 -21.06
CA GLU A 191 24.92 48.98 -21.92
C GLU A 191 24.25 49.09 -23.30
N ALA A 192 23.02 49.59 -23.33
CA ALA A 192 22.45 50.19 -24.53
C ALA A 192 21.87 51.57 -24.15
N PRO A 193 22.41 52.66 -24.69
CA PRO A 193 22.11 54.02 -24.24
C PRO A 193 20.74 54.49 -24.74
N GLY A 194 19.99 55.14 -23.85
CA GLY A 194 18.99 56.09 -24.28
C GLY A 194 19.66 57.39 -24.73
N SER A 195 19.40 57.83 -25.96
CA SER A 195 19.26 59.24 -26.31
C SER A 195 18.80 59.36 -27.77
N VAL A 196 17.49 59.44 -27.99
CA VAL A 196 16.95 60.11 -29.18
C VAL A 196 16.94 61.59 -28.83
N ASP A 197 18.02 62.29 -29.16
CA ASP A 197 18.07 63.75 -29.19
C ASP A 197 17.61 64.20 -30.59
N ARG A 198 16.43 64.82 -30.63
CA ARG A 198 15.90 65.51 -31.80
C ARG A 198 16.18 66.99 -31.57
N GLY A 199 17.40 67.40 -31.92
CA GLY A 199 17.82 68.79 -31.94
C GLY A 199 17.41 69.47 -33.25
N ASP A 200 16.70 70.58 -33.08
CA ASP A 200 16.36 71.59 -34.07
C ASP A 200 17.57 72.09 -34.89
N ALA A 201 17.32 72.43 -36.16
CA ALA A 201 18.16 73.32 -36.96
C ALA A 201 17.27 74.41 -37.57
N GLU A 202 17.51 75.64 -37.10
CA GLU A 202 16.95 76.93 -37.52
C GLU A 202 17.81 77.51 -38.70
N PRO A 203 17.65 78.78 -39.13
CA PRO A 203 16.76 79.33 -40.16
C PRO A 203 17.47 79.75 -41.48
N ALA A 204 16.64 80.08 -42.50
CA ALA A 204 16.83 81.19 -43.45
C ALA A 204 15.48 81.53 -44.12
#